data_AF-I4EEE6-F1
#
_entry.id   AF-I4EEE6-F1
#
_cell.length_a   1.000
_cell.length_b   1.000
_cell.length_c   1.000
_cell.angle_alpha   90.00
_cell.angle_beta   90.00
_cell.angle_gamma   90.00
#
_symmetry.space_group_name_H-M   'P 1'
#
loop_
_entity.id
_entity.type
_entity.pdbx_description
1 polymer ?
#
loop_
_entity_poly.entity_id
_entity_poly.type
_entity_poly.pdbx_seq_one_letter_code
_entity_poly.pdbx_strand_id
1 'polypeptide(L)' 'MRAGQDRYTFARIEKAITVTDALIAAAAWEHHAILVTNNLKDYPMPDVQLLPLDGQER' A
#
# COMPACT_ATOMS: atom_id res chain seq x y z
N MET A 1 -5.90 10.01 -9.34
CA MET A 1 -5.54 9.19 -10.53
C MET A 1 -4.36 8.23 -10.30
N ARG A 2 -3.86 8.05 -9.08
CA ARG A 2 -2.64 7.29 -8.79
C ARG A 2 -2.82 5.76 -8.69
N ALA A 3 -3.95 5.29 -8.16
CA ALA A 3 -4.25 3.86 -8.00
C ALA A 3 -4.13 3.03 -9.30
N GLY A 4 -4.52 3.61 -10.45
CA GLY A 4 -4.38 2.96 -11.76
C GLY A 4 -2.92 2.84 -12.23
N GLN A 5 -2.10 3.86 -11.95
CA GLN A 5 -0.67 3.87 -12.27
C GLN A 5 0.10 2.91 -11.38
N ASP A 6 -0.22 2.86 -10.07
CA ASP A 6 0.41 1.93 -9.13
C ASP A 6 0.09 0.49 -9.54
N ARG A 7 -1.19 0.18 -9.80
CA ARG A 7 -1.59 -1.16 -10.26
C ARG A 7 -0.85 -1.59 -11.53
N TYR A 8 -0.70 -0.70 -12.51
CA TYR A 8 0.02 -1.00 -13.75
C TYR A 8 1.53 -1.17 -13.53
N THR A 9 2.13 -0.32 -12.70
CA THR A 9 3.56 -0.32 -12.38
C THR A 9 3.96 -1.56 -11.60
N PHE A 10 3.21 -1.93 -10.56
CA PHE A 10 3.50 -3.09 -9.73
C PHE A 10 3.04 -4.41 -10.36
N ALA A 11 2.06 -4.41 -11.27
CA ALA A 11 1.73 -5.59 -12.07
C ALA A 11 2.88 -6.04 -13.00
N ARG A 12 3.80 -5.13 -13.36
CA ARG A 12 5.01 -5.45 -14.14
C ARG A 12 6.19 -5.91 -13.30
N ILE A 13 6.15 -5.71 -11.98
CA ILE A 13 7.23 -6.06 -11.04
C ILE A 13 6.73 -7.25 -10.21
N GLU A 14 6.44 -8.38 -10.86
CA GLU A 14 6.16 -9.72 -10.32
C GLU A 14 5.20 -9.87 -9.10
N LYS A 15 4.52 -8.80 -8.69
CA LYS A 15 3.66 -8.77 -7.52
C LYS A 15 2.35 -8.09 -7.88
N ALA A 16 1.40 -8.90 -8.32
CA ALA A 16 0.07 -8.44 -8.63
C ALA A 16 -0.62 -7.91 -7.36
N ILE A 17 -0.75 -6.59 -7.27
CA ILE A 17 -1.49 -5.91 -6.20
C ILE A 17 -2.98 -5.95 -6.54
N THR A 18 -3.83 -6.25 -5.56
CA THR A 18 -5.28 -6.23 -5.77
C THR A 18 -5.76 -4.80 -6.04
N VAL A 19 -6.94 -4.65 -6.68
CA VAL A 19 -7.53 -3.32 -6.88
C VAL A 19 -7.79 -2.63 -5.54
N THR A 20 -8.23 -3.41 -4.55
CA THR A 20 -8.53 -2.92 -3.20
C THR A 20 -7.28 -2.35 -2.54
N ASP A 21 -6.17 -3.10 -2.52
CA ASP A 21 -4.91 -2.64 -1.91
C ASP A 21 -4.35 -1.42 -2.63
N ALA A 22 -4.45 -1.37 -3.97
CA ALA A 22 -4.03 -0.21 -4.75
C ALA A 22 -4.85 1.05 -4.42
N LEU A 23 -6.15 0.91 -4.19
CA LEU A 23 -7.02 2.03 -3.80
C LEU A 23 -6.73 2.51 -2.37
N ILE A 24 -6.56 1.58 -1.43
CA ILE A 24 -6.22 1.88 -0.03
C ILE A 24 -4.89 2.64 0.02
N ALA A 25 -3.87 2.14 -0.67
CA ALA A 25 -2.56 2.75 -0.72
C ALA A 25 -2.58 4.16 -1.34
N ALA A 26 -3.32 4.33 -2.44
CA ALA A 26 -3.46 5.63 -3.08
C ALA A 26 -4.19 6.64 -2.18
N ALA A 27 -5.22 6.21 -1.45
CA ALA A 27 -5.93 7.06 -0.49
C ALA A 27 -5.01 7.46 0.68
N ALA A 28 -4.25 6.52 1.24
CA ALA A 28 -3.30 6.80 2.31
C ALA A 28 -2.25 7.83 1.86
N TRP A 29 -1.71 7.67 0.65
CA TRP A 29 -0.75 8.61 0.09
C TRP A 29 -1.34 10.01 -0.15
N GLU A 30 -2.51 10.10 -0.80
CA GLU A 30 -3.19 11.37 -1.11
C GLU A 30 -3.50 12.19 0.15
N HIS A 31 -3.85 11.52 1.23
CA HIS A 31 -4.19 12.15 2.51
C HIS A 31 -2.99 12.28 3.46
N HIS A 32 -1.77 11.96 3.01
CA HIS A 32 -0.57 11.93 3.85
C HIS A 32 -0.75 11.12 5.14
N ALA A 33 -1.52 10.03 5.06
CA ALA A 33 -1.83 9.14 6.17
C ALA A 33 -0.86 7.96 6.23
N ILE A 34 -0.71 7.39 7.43
CA ILE A 34 0.03 6.15 7.66
C ILE A 34 -0.94 4.98 7.54
N LEU A 35 -0.63 4.02 6.68
CA LEU A 35 -1.43 2.81 6.52
C LEU A 35 -1.04 1.80 7.60
N VAL A 36 -1.98 1.53 8.51
CA VAL A 36 -1.82 0.53 9.56
C VAL A 36 -2.32 -0.83 9.06
N THR A 37 -1.45 -1.84 9.00
CA THR A 37 -1.82 -3.16 8.43
C THR A 37 -0.92 -4.28 8.94
N ASN A 38 -1.47 -5.50 9.04
CA ASN A 38 -0.70 -6.72 9.29
C ASN A 38 -0.16 -7.36 8.00
N ASN A 39 -0.53 -6.83 6.82
CA ASN A 39 -0.19 -7.36 5.51
C ASN A 39 0.84 -6.49 4.78
N LEU A 40 1.92 -6.10 5.47
CA LEU A 40 2.96 -5.19 4.93
C LEU A 40 3.50 -5.60 3.56
N LYS A 41 3.64 -6.91 3.32
CA LYS A 41 4.14 -7.46 2.05
C LYS A 41 3.27 -7.10 0.85
N ASP A 42 1.97 -6.82 1.04
CA ASP A 42 1.02 -6.55 -0.03
C ASP A 42 1.05 -5.07 -0.47
N TYR A 43 1.81 -4.23 0.25
CA TYR A 43 2.01 -2.82 -0.03
C TYR A 43 3.49 -2.52 -0.33
N PRO A 44 4.07 -3.02 -1.45
CA PRO A 44 5.48 -2.79 -1.79
C PRO A 44 5.79 -1.37 -2.29
N MET A 45 4.91 -0.41 -2.00
CA MET A 45 4.95 0.94 -2.52
C MET A 45 5.85 1.81 -1.63
N PRO A 46 7.01 2.31 -2.13
CA PRO A 46 7.98 3.01 -1.28
C PRO A 46 7.45 4.34 -0.74
N ASP A 47 6.49 4.95 -1.43
CA ASP A 47 5.93 6.26 -1.08
C ASP A 47 4.79 6.17 -0.04
N VAL A 48 4.36 4.95 0.32
CA VAL A 48 3.30 4.74 1.30
C VAL A 48 3.94 4.44 2.65
N GLN A 49 3.62 5.26 3.65
CA GLN A 49 4.09 5.02 5.01
C GLN A 49 3.28 3.87 5.63
N LEU A 50 3.97 2.83 6.08
CA LEU A 50 3.36 1.64 6.68
C LEU A 50 3.66 1.60 8.18
N LEU A 51 2.62 1.34 8.97
CA LEU A 51 2.75 0.95 10.36
C LEU A 51 2.25 -0.50 10.50
N PRO A 52 3.06 -1.42 11.02
CA PRO A 52 2.57 -2.76 11.28
C PRO A 52 1.40 -2.71 12.28
N LEU A 53 0.36 -3.51 12.01
CA LEU A 53 -0.71 -3.78 12.97
C LEU A 53 -0.31 -5.01 13.80
N ASP A 54 0.83 -4.91 14.47
CA ASP A 54 1.18 -5.79 15.57
C ASP A 54 0.51 -5.24 16.82
N GLY A 55 -0.31 -6.05 17.49
CA GLY A 55 -0.80 -5.73 18.83
C GLY A 55 0.31 -5.75 19.89
N GLN A 56 1.53 -5.34 19.56
CA GLN A 56 2.71 -5.39 20.42
C GLN A 56 3.40 -4.04 20.38
N GLU A 57 3.02 -3.19 21.32
CA GLU A 57 3.85 -2.08 21.80
C GLU A 57 5.26 -2.62 22.07
N ARG A 58 6.27 -2.00 21.45
CA ARG A 58 7.66 -2.09 21.90
C ARG A 58 8.12 -0.72 22.37
#